data_AF-A0A7K9AE18-F1
#
_entry.id   AF-A0A7K9AE18-F1
#
_cell.length_a   1.000
_cell.length_b   1.000
_cell.length_c   1.000
_cell.angle_alpha   90.00
_cell.angle_beta   90.00
_cell.angle_gamma   90.00
#
_symmetry.space_group_name_H-M   'P 1'
#
loop_
_entity.id
_entity.type
_entity.pdbx_description
1 polymer ?
#
loop_
_entity_poly.entity_id
_entity_poly.type
_entity_poly.pdbx_seq_one_letter_code
_entity_poly.pdbx_strand_id
1 'polypeptide(L)'
;MAFATRHFARASSSSAVAATAAAKKLLIKHVTVIGGGLMGAGIAQVAAASGHTVVLVDQSDEILKKSTKGIEESLKRVTKKKFADKPEAGAEFIEKTLKNLTTNTDAAAVVHSTDLVIEAIVENLEVKNELFKRLDKFAPDHTIFASNTSSLQITNLANSTTRQDRFGGLHFFNPVPMMKLVEV
;
A
#
# COMPACT_ATOMS: atom_id res chain seq x y z
N MET A 1 -34.09 1.36 -24.94
CA MET A 1 -34.82 1.81 -23.73
C MET A 1 -34.99 0.68 -22.70
N ALA A 2 -35.67 -0.43 -23.01
CA ALA A 2 -36.01 -1.47 -22.03
C ALA A 2 -34.82 -2.13 -21.29
N PHE A 3 -33.66 -2.31 -21.94
CA PHE A 3 -32.48 -2.89 -21.30
C PHE A 3 -31.88 -1.97 -20.23
N ALA A 4 -31.68 -0.68 -20.53
CA ALA A 4 -31.16 0.30 -19.59
C ALA A 4 -32.10 0.50 -18.38
N THR A 5 -33.42 0.54 -18.62
CA THR A 5 -34.41 0.66 -17.55
C THR A 5 -34.41 -0.55 -16.62
N ARG A 6 -34.29 -1.77 -17.17
CA ARG A 6 -34.17 -3.01 -16.37
C ARG A 6 -32.86 -3.07 -15.59
N HIS A 7 -31.76 -2.61 -16.18
CA HIS A 7 -30.46 -2.59 -15.51
C HIS A 7 -30.45 -1.59 -14.35
N PHE A 8 -31.01 -0.40 -14.55
CA PHE A 8 -31.17 0.62 -13.52
C PHE A 8 -32.07 0.13 -12.38
N ALA A 9 -33.26 -0.41 -12.69
CA ALA A 9 -34.18 -0.95 -11.69
C ALA A 9 -33.58 -2.13 -10.89
N ARG A 10 -32.78 -2.98 -11.55
CA ARG A 10 -32.08 -4.07 -10.87
C ARG A 10 -30.95 -3.53 -9.97
N ALA A 11 -30.13 -2.60 -10.45
CA ALA A 11 -29.02 -2.01 -9.69
C ALA A 11 -29.49 -1.19 -8.47
N SER A 12 -30.68 -0.59 -8.53
CA SER A 12 -31.26 0.21 -7.44
C SER A 12 -32.15 -0.60 -6.50
N SER A 13 -32.37 -1.89 -6.76
CA SER A 13 -33.10 -2.78 -5.84
C SER A 13 -32.30 -3.03 -4.57
N SER A 14 -32.96 -3.04 -3.41
CA SER A 14 -32.32 -3.20 -2.09
C SER A 14 -31.49 -4.49 -1.99
N SER A 15 -31.90 -5.57 -2.67
CA SER A 15 -31.16 -6.82 -2.74
C SER A 15 -29.90 -6.72 -3.59
N ALA A 16 -29.92 -6.01 -4.72
CA ALA A 16 -28.73 -5.77 -5.53
C ALA A 16 -27.80 -4.75 -4.88
N VAL A 17 -28.31 -3.70 -4.24
CA VAL A 17 -27.50 -2.73 -3.49
C VAL A 17 -26.78 -3.43 -2.33
N ALA A 18 -27.49 -4.26 -1.56
CA ALA A 18 -26.88 -5.03 -0.47
C ALA A 18 -25.89 -6.09 -0.97
N ALA A 19 -26.23 -6.86 -2.01
CA ALA A 19 -25.35 -7.90 -2.56
C ALA A 19 -24.12 -7.31 -3.27
N THR A 20 -24.24 -6.16 -3.94
CA THR A 20 -23.13 -5.54 -4.69
C THR A 20 -22.24 -4.67 -3.79
N ALA A 21 -22.82 -4.00 -2.78
CA ALA A 21 -22.06 -3.16 -1.85
C ALA A 21 -21.39 -3.94 -0.72
N ALA A 22 -22.02 -5.03 -0.23
CA ALA A 22 -21.48 -5.81 0.90
C ALA A 22 -20.58 -6.98 0.46
N ALA A 23 -20.79 -7.57 -0.72
CA ALA A 23 -20.04 -8.76 -1.15
C ALA A 23 -18.76 -8.45 -1.96
N LYS A 24 -18.47 -7.18 -2.29
CA LYS A 24 -17.35 -6.81 -3.19
C LYS A 24 -16.39 -5.74 -2.67
N LYS A 25 -16.55 -5.25 -1.44
CA LYS A 25 -15.59 -4.29 -0.88
C LYS A 25 -14.46 -5.06 -0.19
N LEU A 26 -13.42 -5.39 -0.95
CA LEU A 26 -12.18 -5.87 -0.37
C LEU A 26 -11.61 -4.76 0.52
N LEU A 27 -11.72 -4.95 1.84
CA LEU A 27 -11.07 -4.09 2.81
C LEU A 27 -9.58 -4.41 2.76
N ILE A 28 -8.77 -3.43 2.34
CA ILE A 28 -7.32 -3.55 2.39
C ILE A 28 -6.91 -3.64 3.87
N LYS A 29 -6.35 -4.78 4.27
CA LYS A 29 -5.81 -5.02 5.62
C LYS A 29 -4.32 -5.27 5.58
N HIS A 30 -3.86 -6.02 4.57
CA HIS A 30 -2.46 -6.37 4.36
C HIS A 30 -1.88 -5.53 3.23
N VAL A 31 -0.79 -4.81 3.53
CA VAL A 31 -0.09 -3.94 2.57
C VAL A 31 1.36 -4.37 2.45
N THR A 32 1.83 -4.63 1.24
CA THR A 32 3.24 -4.86 0.95
C THR A 32 3.83 -3.61 0.32
N VAL A 33 4.80 -2.99 0.98
CA VAL A 33 5.51 -1.82 0.46
C VAL A 33 6.88 -2.26 -0.03
N ILE A 34 7.22 -1.97 -1.28
CA ILE A 34 8.47 -2.41 -1.91
C ILE A 34 9.37 -1.19 -2.13
N GLY A 35 10.53 -1.20 -1.48
CA GLY A 35 11.47 -0.09 -1.40
C GLY A 35 11.50 0.51 0.00
N GLY A 36 12.59 0.28 0.73
CA GLY A 36 12.92 0.84 2.04
C GLY A 36 13.54 2.24 1.99
N GLY A 37 13.52 2.91 0.84
CA GLY A 37 13.94 4.31 0.70
C GLY A 37 13.04 5.27 1.47
N LEU A 38 13.28 6.58 1.30
CA LEU A 38 12.54 7.63 2.01
C LEU A 38 11.02 7.51 1.84
N MET A 39 10.56 7.32 0.59
CA MET A 39 9.14 7.23 0.26
C MET A 39 8.51 5.97 0.83
N GLY A 40 9.04 4.79 0.50
CA GLY A 40 8.44 3.54 0.96
C GLY A 40 8.52 3.33 2.48
N ALA A 41 9.58 3.79 3.16
CA ALA A 41 9.61 3.80 4.62
C ALA A 41 8.50 4.69 5.21
N GLY A 42 8.28 5.88 4.61
CA GLY A 42 7.20 6.78 5.01
C GLY A 42 5.80 6.20 4.76
N ILE A 43 5.60 5.57 3.60
CA ILE A 43 4.35 4.88 3.24
C ILE A 43 4.09 3.73 4.23
N ALA A 44 5.09 2.89 4.49
CA ALA A 44 4.99 1.79 5.43
C ALA A 44 4.64 2.27 6.85
N GLN A 45 5.26 3.37 7.29
CA GLN A 45 4.95 4.02 8.57
C GLN A 45 3.48 4.46 8.63
N VAL A 46 2.97 5.18 7.62
CA VAL A 46 1.58 5.67 7.63
C VAL A 46 0.58 4.53 7.57
N ALA A 47 0.83 3.53 6.73
CA ALA A 47 -0.03 2.35 6.61
C ALA A 47 -0.11 1.59 7.95
N ALA A 48 1.03 1.32 8.59
CA ALA A 48 1.10 0.61 9.86
C ALA A 48 0.46 1.40 11.01
N ALA A 49 0.70 2.72 11.05
CA ALA A 49 0.11 3.63 12.04
C ALA A 49 -1.42 3.73 11.92
N SER A 50 -1.95 3.51 10.72
CA SER A 50 -3.39 3.51 10.44
C SER A 50 -4.05 2.15 10.73
N GLY A 51 -3.29 1.16 11.22
CA GLY A 51 -3.81 -0.14 11.63
C GLY A 51 -3.73 -1.24 10.56
N HIS A 52 -3.07 -1.00 9.43
CA HIS A 52 -2.81 -2.03 8.42
C HIS A 52 -1.64 -2.90 8.84
N THR A 53 -1.66 -4.18 8.50
CA THR A 53 -0.50 -5.05 8.61
C THR A 53 0.40 -4.80 7.41
N VAL A 54 1.63 -4.37 7.66
CA VAL A 54 2.56 -3.93 6.63
C VAL A 54 3.76 -4.86 6.56
N VAL A 55 4.14 -5.24 5.35
CA VAL A 55 5.44 -5.86 5.06
C VAL A 55 6.25 -4.86 4.25
N LEU A 56 7.38 -4.40 4.78
CA LEU A 56 8.36 -3.61 4.04
C LEU A 56 9.37 -4.55 3.39
N VAL A 57 9.59 -4.39 2.08
CA VAL A 57 10.49 -5.22 1.29
C VAL A 57 11.60 -4.40 0.66
N ASP A 58 12.84 -4.89 0.75
CA ASP A 58 14.01 -4.32 0.07
C ASP A 58 15.06 -5.42 -0.16
N GLN A 59 16.12 -5.12 -0.91
CA GLN A 59 17.10 -6.07 -1.41
C GLN A 59 17.97 -6.72 -0.32
N SER A 60 18.14 -6.06 0.84
CA SER A 60 18.98 -6.57 1.93
C SER A 60 18.44 -6.23 3.31
N ASP A 61 18.76 -7.09 4.28
CA ASP A 61 18.43 -6.88 5.69
C ASP A 61 19.08 -5.62 6.26
N GLU A 62 20.23 -5.20 5.73
CA GLU A 62 20.91 -3.97 6.15
C GLU A 62 20.09 -2.73 5.79
N ILE A 63 19.54 -2.69 4.57
CA ILE A 63 18.66 -1.61 4.14
C ILE A 63 17.41 -1.62 4.99
N LEU A 64 16.77 -2.78 5.16
CA LEU A 64 15.56 -2.92 5.97
C LEU A 64 15.75 -2.48 7.42
N LYS A 65 16.87 -2.86 8.06
CA LYS A 65 17.22 -2.38 9.41
C LYS A 65 17.35 -0.86 9.47
N LYS A 66 18.00 -0.26 8.46
CA LYS A 66 18.13 1.20 8.35
C LYS A 66 16.76 1.87 8.16
N SER A 67 15.90 1.32 7.31
CA SER A 67 14.55 1.82 7.05
C SER A 67 13.69 1.76 8.31
N THR A 68 13.67 0.61 9.01
CA THR A 68 12.93 0.43 10.26
C THR A 68 13.40 1.38 11.35
N LYS A 69 14.72 1.58 11.49
CA LYS A 69 15.26 2.59 12.39
C LYS A 69 14.80 4.01 12.03
N GLY A 70 14.81 4.35 10.74
CA GLY A 70 14.31 5.64 10.24
C GLY A 70 12.82 5.85 10.54
N ILE A 71 12.01 4.79 10.42
CA ILE A 71 10.59 4.79 10.79
C ILE A 71 10.43 5.03 12.30
N GLU A 72 11.19 4.34 13.14
CA GLU A 72 11.15 4.53 14.60
C GLU A 72 11.49 5.98 15.00
N GLU A 73 12.55 6.55 14.42
CA GLU A 73 12.95 7.95 14.65
C GLU A 73 11.91 8.95 14.15
N SER A 74 11.29 8.66 13.00
CA SER A 74 10.17 9.45 12.46
C SER A 74 8.96 9.40 13.39
N LEU A 75 8.58 8.22 13.88
CA LEU A 75 7.49 8.04 14.82
C LEU A 75 7.72 8.80 16.13
N LYS A 76 8.93 8.74 16.71
CA LYS A 76 9.31 9.54 17.89
C LYS A 76 9.14 11.05 17.65
N ARG A 77 9.41 11.54 16.44
CA ARG A 77 9.19 12.96 16.07
C ARG A 77 7.71 13.30 15.92
N VAL A 78 6.92 12.41 15.32
CA VAL A 78 5.47 12.58 15.16
C VAL A 78 4.77 12.57 16.51
N THR A 79 5.13 11.65 17.41
CA THR A 79 4.48 11.53 18.72
C THR A 79 4.80 12.69 19.64
N LYS A 80 6.02 13.23 19.62
CA LYS A 80 6.37 14.48 20.33
C LYS A 80 5.44 15.65 19.97
N LYS A 81 4.96 15.71 18.72
CA LYS A 81 4.05 16.76 18.26
C LYS A 81 2.58 16.43 18.52
N LYS A 82 2.15 15.18 18.28
CA LYS A 82 0.75 14.76 18.38
C LYS A 82 0.29 14.40 19.80
N PHE A 83 1.21 13.94 20.64
CA PHE A 83 0.94 13.44 21.99
C PHE A 83 1.76 14.21 23.04
N ALA A 84 2.01 15.50 22.81
CA ALA A 84 2.80 16.34 23.71
C ALA A 84 2.29 16.30 25.16
N ASP A 85 0.97 16.28 25.35
CA ASP A 85 0.32 16.27 26.65
C ASP A 85 0.15 14.85 27.26
N LYS A 86 0.45 13.79 26.49
CA LYS A 86 0.22 12.39 26.88
C LYS A 86 1.34 11.48 26.39
N PRO A 87 2.52 11.50 27.06
CA PRO A 87 3.69 10.73 26.64
C PRO A 87 3.45 9.22 26.56
N GLU A 88 2.66 8.68 27.50
CA GLU A 88 2.31 7.25 27.56
C GLU A 88 1.52 6.79 26.32
N ALA A 89 0.51 7.56 25.92
CA ALA A 89 -0.24 7.29 24.69
C ALA A 89 0.64 7.37 23.43
N GLY A 90 1.66 8.24 23.45
CA GLY A 90 2.67 8.31 22.41
C GLY A 90 3.53 7.05 22.32
N ALA A 91 3.95 6.49 23.46
CA ALA A 91 4.73 5.24 23.50
C ALA A 91 3.91 4.04 23.00
N GLU A 92 2.65 3.90 23.46
CA GLU A 92 1.73 2.86 23.00
C GLU A 92 1.48 2.93 21.48
N PHE A 93 1.33 4.15 20.94
CA PHE A 93 1.17 4.35 19.51
C PHE A 93 2.38 3.86 18.70
N ILE A 94 3.60 4.14 19.18
CA ILE A 94 4.83 3.66 18.53
C ILE A 94 4.87 2.13 18.56
N GLU A 95 4.66 1.53 19.73
CA GLU A 95 4.71 0.07 19.89
C GLU A 95 3.67 -0.62 19.00
N LYS A 96 2.43 -0.11 18.98
CA LYS A 96 1.36 -0.62 18.11
C LYS A 96 1.72 -0.50 16.63
N THR A 97 2.30 0.62 16.22
CA THR A 97 2.71 0.84 14.83
C THR A 97 3.81 -0.14 14.43
N LEU A 98 4.82 -0.34 15.28
CA LEU A 98 5.92 -1.26 15.01
C LEU A 98 5.47 -2.73 15.01
N LYS A 99 4.52 -3.12 15.87
CA LYS A 99 3.92 -4.47 15.85
C LYS A 99 3.24 -4.79 14.52
N ASN A 100 2.68 -3.79 13.86
CA ASN A 100 2.06 -3.95 12.55
C ASN A 100 3.05 -3.99 11.39
N LEU A 101 4.33 -3.69 11.62
CA LEU A 101 5.37 -3.62 10.61
C LEU A 101 6.29 -4.83 10.67
N THR A 102 6.40 -5.54 9.56
CA THR A 102 7.36 -6.64 9.38
C THR A 102 8.24 -6.35 8.17
N THR A 103 9.38 -7.02 8.07
CA THR A 103 10.33 -6.82 6.97
C THR A 103 10.64 -8.15 6.30
N ASN A 104 10.83 -8.14 4.99
CA ASN A 104 11.27 -9.31 4.22
C ASN A 104 12.15 -8.88 3.06
N THR A 105 13.06 -9.72 2.60
CA THR A 105 13.90 -9.42 1.42
C THR A 105 13.29 -9.90 0.11
N ASP A 106 12.34 -10.84 0.15
CA ASP A 106 11.66 -11.35 -1.03
C ASP A 106 10.19 -10.95 -1.07
N ALA A 107 9.84 -10.09 -2.02
CA ALA A 107 8.46 -9.68 -2.23
C ALA A 107 7.58 -10.86 -2.66
N ALA A 108 8.11 -11.78 -3.48
CA ALA A 108 7.32 -12.92 -3.98
C ALA A 108 6.85 -13.84 -2.84
N ALA A 109 7.66 -13.98 -1.79
CA ALA A 109 7.33 -14.80 -0.62
C ALA A 109 6.16 -14.25 0.21
N VAL A 110 5.85 -12.95 0.12
CA VAL A 110 4.87 -12.29 0.99
C VAL A 110 3.61 -11.81 0.28
N VAL A 111 3.66 -11.62 -1.04
CA VAL A 111 2.49 -11.12 -1.80
C VAL A 111 1.33 -12.10 -1.86
N HIS A 112 1.53 -13.39 -1.53
CA HIS A 112 0.49 -14.41 -1.50
C HIS A 112 -0.69 -14.12 -0.57
N SER A 113 -0.52 -13.25 0.42
CA SER A 113 -1.55 -12.87 1.39
C SER A 113 -1.79 -11.36 1.47
N THR A 114 -1.31 -10.61 0.47
CA THR A 114 -1.40 -9.15 0.46
C THR A 114 -2.62 -8.66 -0.30
N ASP A 115 -3.26 -7.61 0.20
CA ASP A 115 -4.41 -6.98 -0.47
C ASP A 115 -3.95 -5.85 -1.40
N LEU A 116 -2.87 -5.16 -1.03
CA LEU A 116 -2.33 -4.02 -1.76
C LEU A 116 -0.79 -4.07 -1.79
N VAL A 117 -0.21 -4.00 -2.99
CA VAL A 117 1.21 -3.76 -3.19
C VAL A 117 1.42 -2.29 -3.54
N ILE A 118 2.33 -1.62 -2.83
CA ILE A 118 2.77 -0.25 -3.14
C ILE A 118 4.26 -0.28 -3.47
N GLU A 119 4.58 0.01 -4.71
CA GLU A 119 5.95 0.05 -5.23
C GLU A 119 6.53 1.47 -5.11
N ALA A 120 7.70 1.58 -4.48
CA ALA A 120 8.45 2.82 -4.25
C ALA A 120 9.98 2.59 -4.37
N ILE A 121 10.40 1.87 -5.41
CA ILE A 121 11.79 1.57 -5.78
C ILE A 121 12.35 2.64 -6.74
N VAL A 122 13.57 2.41 -7.23
CA VAL A 122 14.23 3.24 -8.24
C VAL A 122 13.32 3.54 -9.45
N GLU A 123 13.35 4.78 -9.92
CA GLU A 123 12.61 5.25 -11.11
C GLU A 123 13.24 4.72 -12.41
N ASN A 124 13.09 3.43 -12.64
CA ASN A 124 13.48 2.75 -13.86
C ASN A 124 12.34 1.83 -14.32
N LEU A 125 11.90 2.03 -15.57
CA LEU A 125 10.76 1.30 -16.14
C LEU A 125 11.00 -0.21 -16.23
N GLU A 126 12.20 -0.64 -16.65
CA GLU A 126 12.53 -2.06 -16.81
C GLU A 126 12.52 -2.77 -15.46
N VAL A 127 13.15 -2.16 -14.43
CA VAL A 127 13.21 -2.72 -13.07
C VAL A 127 11.80 -2.85 -12.47
N LYS A 128 10.95 -1.82 -12.62
CA LYS A 128 9.57 -1.87 -12.11
C LYS A 128 8.72 -2.89 -12.88
N ASN A 129 8.87 -2.96 -14.20
CA ASN A 129 8.16 -3.95 -15.03
C ASN A 129 8.55 -5.39 -14.67
N GLU A 130 9.84 -5.65 -14.45
CA GLU A 130 10.33 -6.97 -14.01
C GLU A 130 9.74 -7.33 -12.64
N LEU A 131 9.76 -6.38 -11.70
CA LEU A 131 9.16 -6.54 -10.39
C LEU A 131 7.68 -6.91 -10.52
N PHE A 132 6.87 -6.08 -11.16
CA PHE A 132 5.42 -6.31 -11.27
C PHE A 132 5.09 -7.60 -12.01
N LYS A 133 5.80 -7.92 -13.09
CA LYS A 133 5.65 -9.19 -13.81
C LYS A 133 5.97 -10.40 -12.94
N ARG A 134 6.96 -10.29 -12.05
CA ARG A 134 7.26 -11.35 -11.07
C ARG A 134 6.14 -11.47 -10.05
N LEU A 135 5.72 -10.35 -9.44
CA LEU A 135 4.67 -10.36 -8.41
C LEU A 135 3.33 -10.86 -8.93
N ASP A 136 2.98 -10.55 -10.18
CA ASP A 136 1.73 -10.97 -10.82
C ASP A 136 1.53 -12.50 -10.81
N LYS A 137 2.63 -13.27 -10.77
CA LYS A 137 2.59 -14.74 -10.72
C LYS A 137 2.24 -15.29 -9.33
N PHE A 138 2.50 -14.53 -8.28
CA PHE A 138 2.41 -14.98 -6.90
C PHE A 138 1.26 -14.29 -6.14
N ALA A 139 0.95 -13.05 -6.50
CA ALA A 139 -0.10 -12.28 -5.84
C ALA A 139 -1.50 -12.85 -6.17
N PRO A 140 -2.39 -13.00 -5.18
CA PRO A 140 -3.78 -13.40 -5.38
C PRO A 140 -4.51 -12.57 -6.42
N ASP A 141 -5.59 -13.15 -6.96
CA ASP A 141 -6.46 -12.47 -7.93
C ASP A 141 -7.07 -11.19 -7.38
N HIS A 142 -7.20 -11.04 -6.06
CA HIS A 142 -7.80 -9.87 -5.44
C HIS A 142 -6.82 -8.72 -5.20
N THR A 143 -5.51 -8.99 -5.26
CA THR A 143 -4.47 -8.03 -4.89
C THR A 143 -4.39 -6.90 -5.90
N ILE A 144 -4.40 -5.67 -5.39
CA ILE A 144 -4.20 -4.43 -6.16
C ILE A 144 -2.71 -4.10 -6.19
N PHE A 145 -2.21 -3.73 -7.37
CA PHE A 145 -0.87 -3.19 -7.53
C PHE A 145 -0.94 -1.67 -7.71
N ALA A 146 -0.10 -0.96 -6.98
CA ALA A 146 0.03 0.47 -7.09
C ALA A 146 1.50 0.87 -7.18
N SER A 147 1.80 1.85 -8.03
CA SER A 147 3.13 2.47 -8.08
C SER A 147 3.07 3.90 -7.54
N ASN A 148 4.08 4.26 -6.74
CA ASN A 148 4.34 5.61 -6.27
C ASN A 148 5.19 6.42 -7.27
N THR A 149 5.40 5.94 -8.49
CA THR A 149 6.20 6.65 -9.51
C THR A 149 5.72 8.09 -9.72
N SER A 150 6.68 9.00 -9.92
CA SER A 150 6.41 10.41 -10.22
C SER A 150 6.66 10.78 -11.68
N SER A 151 7.30 9.91 -12.47
CA SER A 151 7.77 10.23 -13.83
C SER A 151 7.37 9.20 -14.89
N LEU A 152 6.93 8.00 -14.49
CA LEU A 152 6.54 6.94 -15.42
C LEU A 152 5.01 6.90 -15.57
N GLN A 153 4.54 6.56 -16.76
CA GLN A 153 3.12 6.35 -16.99
C GLN A 153 2.68 5.02 -16.36
N ILE A 154 1.63 5.09 -15.53
CA ILE A 154 1.03 3.90 -14.89
C ILE A 154 0.63 2.85 -15.91
N THR A 155 0.12 3.25 -17.08
CA THR A 155 -0.25 2.32 -18.17
C THR A 155 0.93 1.47 -18.64
N ASN A 156 2.13 2.03 -18.73
CA ASN A 156 3.33 1.29 -19.15
C ASN A 156 3.72 0.23 -18.13
N LEU A 157 3.54 0.52 -16.83
CA LEU A 157 3.76 -0.43 -15.74
C LEU A 157 2.67 -1.51 -15.71
N ALA A 158 1.40 -1.11 -15.81
CA ALA A 158 0.26 -2.03 -15.78
C ALA A 158 0.34 -3.08 -16.90
N ASN A 159 0.80 -2.69 -18.09
CA ASN A 159 0.97 -3.59 -19.25
C ASN A 159 2.03 -4.68 -19.05
N SER A 160 2.88 -4.60 -18.02
CA SER A 160 3.79 -5.69 -17.64
C SER A 160 3.08 -6.85 -16.91
N THR A 161 1.81 -6.65 -16.55
CA THR A 161 0.98 -7.60 -15.79
C THR A 161 -0.25 -8.03 -16.59
N THR A 162 -0.94 -9.04 -16.08
CA THR A 162 -2.23 -9.53 -16.58
C THR A 162 -3.42 -9.03 -15.75
N ARG A 163 -3.18 -8.11 -14.80
CA ARG A 163 -4.16 -7.56 -13.85
C ARG A 163 -4.35 -6.05 -14.00
N GLN A 164 -4.40 -5.54 -15.24
CA GLN A 164 -4.53 -4.10 -15.49
C GLN A 164 -5.78 -3.49 -14.85
N ASP A 165 -6.83 -4.28 -14.64
CA ASP A 165 -8.05 -3.89 -13.92
C ASP A 165 -7.85 -3.66 -12.41
N ARG A 166 -6.71 -4.11 -11.86
CA ARG A 166 -6.28 -3.97 -10.47
C ARG A 166 -4.90 -3.31 -10.36
N PHE A 167 -4.54 -2.48 -11.34
CA PHE A 167 -3.29 -1.72 -11.33
C PHE A 167 -3.60 -0.22 -11.34
N GLY A 168 -2.97 0.55 -10.45
CA GLY A 168 -3.16 2.00 -10.35
C GLY A 168 -1.90 2.77 -10.00
N GLY A 169 -2.03 4.10 -10.03
CA GLY A 169 -1.09 5.00 -9.36
C GLY A 169 -1.53 5.18 -7.91
N LEU A 170 -0.57 5.27 -6.99
CA LEU A 170 -0.84 5.73 -5.63
C LEU A 170 0.33 6.60 -5.20
N HIS A 171 0.26 7.87 -5.61
CA HIS A 171 1.39 8.79 -5.54
C HIS A 171 1.31 9.63 -4.25
N PHE A 172 2.29 9.42 -3.38
CA PHE A 172 2.46 10.10 -2.11
C PHE A 172 3.47 11.24 -2.22
N PHE A 173 3.36 12.21 -1.31
CA PHE A 173 4.22 13.38 -1.26
C PHE A 173 5.15 13.34 -0.05
N ASN A 174 6.41 13.72 -0.25
CA ASN A 174 7.41 13.82 0.81
C ASN A 174 7.21 15.09 1.66
N PRO A 175 7.25 15.04 3.01
CA PRO A 175 7.33 13.85 3.87
C PRO A 175 5.99 13.13 4.05
N VAL A 176 5.95 11.85 3.70
CA VAL A 176 4.72 11.04 3.65
C VAL A 176 3.90 11.09 4.95
N PRO A 177 4.49 10.98 6.16
CA PRO A 177 3.71 11.05 7.41
C PRO A 177 3.09 12.41 7.72
N MET A 178 3.50 13.47 7.03
CA MET A 178 3.06 14.85 7.26
C MET A 178 2.07 15.32 6.18
N MET A 179 2.19 14.79 4.96
CA MET A 179 1.34 15.15 3.84
C MET A 179 0.00 14.41 3.92
N LYS A 180 -1.09 15.12 3.60
CA LYS A 180 -2.47 14.59 3.62
C LYS A 180 -3.05 14.35 2.23
N LEU A 181 -2.22 14.53 1.19
CA LEU A 181 -2.60 14.34 -0.20
C LEU A 181 -2.02 13.02 -0.71
N VAL A 182 -2.85 12.30 -1.45
CA VAL A 182 -2.47 11.14 -2.25
C VAL A 182 -3.20 11.27 -3.59
N GLU A 183 -2.49 11.10 -4.69
CA GLU A 183 -3.08 11.04 -6.03
C GLU A 183 -3.35 9.58 -6.38
N VAL A 184 -4.58 9.31 -6.84
CA VAL A 184 -5.10 7.97 -7.20
C VAL A 184 -5.52 7.98 -8.65
#